data_AF-A0A0U5BVK6-F1
#
_entry.id   AF-A0A0U5BVK6-F1
#
_cell.length_a   1.000
_cell.length_b   1.000
_cell.length_c   1.000
_cell.angle_alpha   90.00
_cell.angle_beta   90.00
_cell.angle_gamma   90.00
#
_symmetry.space_group_name_H-M   'P 1'
#
loop_
_entity.id
_entity.type
_entity.pdbx_description
1 polymer ?
#
loop_
_entity_poly.entity_id
_entity_poly.type
_entity_poly.pdbx_seq_one_letter_code
_entity_poly.pdbx_strand_id
1 'polypeptide(L)'
;MIRVEPLTQATSTTLTCDFCTNTVQHVAGTESPSMVEYFSRLGWVVRRHPELEFLVVVCNRCRLLMDDVAAELDAAIARAIAERMNPPQSTPTEPRRRPTEATA
;
A
#
# COMPACT_ATOMS: atom_id res chain seq x y z
N MET A 1 4.65 5.08 -7.25
CA MET A 1 3.88 6.04 -6.42
C MET A 1 2.46 6.12 -6.95
N ILE A 2 1.50 5.48 -6.28
CA ILE A 2 0.12 5.40 -6.79
C ILE A 2 -0.58 6.72 -6.50
N ARG A 3 -0.85 7.55 -7.52
CA ARG A 3 -1.49 8.87 -7.35
C ARG A 3 -2.95 8.68 -6.93
N VAL A 4 -3.33 9.21 -5.77
CA VAL A 4 -4.72 9.17 -5.28
C VAL A 4 -5.40 10.43 -5.80
N GLU A 5 -6.32 10.26 -6.75
CA GLU A 5 -7.13 11.39 -7.24
C GLU A 5 -8.37 11.54 -6.35
N PRO A 6 -8.77 12.79 -6.03
CA PRO A 6 -10.02 13.03 -5.32
C PRO A 6 -11.19 12.51 -6.15
N LEU A 7 -12.27 12.11 -5.47
CA LEU A 7 -13.51 11.76 -6.16
C LEU A 7 -14.00 12.98 -6.94
N THR A 8 -14.03 12.89 -8.28
CA THR A 8 -14.51 13.98 -9.15
C THR A 8 -15.93 13.74 -9.66
N GLN A 9 -16.40 12.49 -9.60
CA GLN A 9 -17.73 12.10 -10.04
C GLN A 9 -18.26 10.93 -9.22
N ALA A 10 -19.54 10.99 -8.83
CA ALA A 10 -20.27 9.88 -8.23
C ALA A 10 -21.39 9.49 -9.20
N THR A 11 -21.31 8.28 -9.76
CA THR A 11 -22.31 7.75 -10.71
C THR A 11 -23.45 7.01 -10.00
N SER A 12 -23.30 6.76 -8.70
CA SER A 12 -24.25 6.02 -7.87
C SER A 12 -24.42 6.71 -6.52
N THR A 13 -25.63 6.62 -5.96
CA THR A 13 -25.96 7.05 -4.59
C THR A 13 -25.43 6.08 -3.53
N THR A 14 -24.95 4.90 -3.94
CA THR A 14 -24.37 3.91 -3.05
C THR A 14 -23.01 3.49 -3.55
N LEU A 15 -22.01 3.50 -2.67
CA LEU A 15 -20.66 2.99 -2.92
C LEU A 15 -20.41 1.74 -2.07
N THR A 16 -19.80 0.75 -2.68
CA THR A 16 -19.30 -0.47 -2.02
C THR A 16 -17.80 -0.49 -2.17
N CYS A 17 -17.07 -0.81 -1.11
CA CYS A 17 -15.62 -0.92 -1.19
C CYS A 17 -15.23 -2.20 -1.94
N ASP A 18 -14.25 -2.12 -2.84
CA ASP A 18 -13.77 -3.31 -3.57
C ASP A 18 -12.88 -4.25 -2.72
N PHE A 19 -12.40 -3.77 -1.57
CA PHE A 19 -11.48 -4.50 -0.70
C PHE A 19 -12.13 -5.07 0.57
N CYS A 20 -13.36 -4.65 0.88
CA CYS A 20 -14.09 -5.16 2.03
C CYS A 20 -15.60 -5.01 1.82
N THR A 21 -16.41 -5.61 2.69
CA THR A 21 -17.89 -5.53 2.60
C THR A 21 -18.48 -4.21 3.07
N ASN A 22 -17.67 -3.16 3.25
CA ASN A 22 -18.15 -1.86 3.72
C ASN A 22 -18.90 -1.14 2.60
N THR A 23 -20.03 -0.52 2.95
CA THR A 23 -20.91 0.20 2.02
C THR A 23 -21.33 1.54 2.60
N VAL A 24 -21.50 2.55 1.75
CA VAL A 24 -22.03 3.86 2.15
C VAL A 24 -23.09 4.32 1.16
N GLN A 25 -24.16 4.93 1.68
CA GLN A 25 -25.26 5.43 0.87
C GLN A 25 -25.50 6.92 1.15
N HIS A 26 -25.55 7.72 0.08
CA HIS A 26 -26.00 9.10 0.12
C HIS A 26 -27.53 9.14 0.01
N VAL A 27 -28.19 9.71 1.01
CA VAL A 27 -29.65 9.81 1.09
C VAL A 27 -30.06 11.28 0.91
N ALA A 28 -31.14 11.54 0.15
CA ALA A 28 -31.65 12.90 -0.02
C ALA A 28 -32.00 13.53 1.34
N GLY A 29 -31.52 14.76 1.58
CA GLY A 29 -31.67 15.46 2.86
C GLY A 29 -30.40 15.55 3.71
N THR A 30 -29.29 14.96 3.26
CA THR A 30 -27.97 15.20 3.86
C THR A 30 -27.48 16.62 3.59
N GLU A 31 -26.76 17.21 4.55
CA GLU A 31 -26.21 18.59 4.48
C GLU A 31 -25.20 18.82 3.33
N SER A 32 -24.79 17.77 2.62
CA SER A 32 -23.89 17.87 1.48
C SER A 32 -24.68 18.10 0.18
N PRO A 33 -24.43 19.21 -0.54
CA PRO A 33 -25.13 19.53 -1.78
C PRO A 33 -24.79 18.60 -2.95
N SER A 34 -23.72 17.80 -2.86
CA SER A 34 -23.35 16.81 -3.88
C SER A 34 -22.93 15.47 -3.28
N MET A 35 -23.25 14.38 -4.00
CA MET A 35 -22.80 13.01 -3.66
C MET A 35 -21.27 12.90 -3.58
N VAL A 36 -20.59 13.61 -4.48
CA VAL A 36 -19.13 13.64 -4.54
C VAL A 36 -18.54 14.21 -3.25
N GLU A 37 -19.06 15.35 -2.81
CA GLU A 37 -18.62 15.99 -1.58
C GLU A 37 -18.93 15.12 -0.36
N TYR A 38 -20.12 14.50 -0.31
CA TYR A 38 -20.51 13.60 0.78
C TYR A 38 -19.55 12.43 0.95
N PHE A 39 -19.28 11.67 -0.12
CA PHE A 39 -18.38 10.53 -0.04
C PHE A 39 -16.93 10.96 0.23
N SER A 40 -16.49 12.08 -0.35
CA SER A 40 -15.16 12.64 -0.10
C SER A 40 -14.96 13.02 1.36
N ARG A 41 -15.95 13.65 2.01
CA ARG A 41 -15.92 13.99 3.44
C ARG A 41 -15.82 12.76 4.33
N LEU A 42 -16.44 11.66 3.91
CA LEU A 42 -16.35 10.36 4.60
C LEU A 42 -15.04 9.61 4.30
N GLY A 43 -14.13 10.21 3.52
CA GLY A 43 -12.82 9.64 3.19
C GLY A 43 -12.88 8.51 2.16
N TRP A 44 -13.98 8.39 1.42
CA TRP A 44 -14.09 7.45 0.30
C TRP A 44 -13.37 7.99 -0.93
N VAL A 45 -12.72 7.09 -1.64
CA VAL A 45 -11.91 7.40 -2.82
C VAL A 45 -12.35 6.48 -3.96
N VAL A 46 -12.42 7.03 -5.17
CA VAL A 46 -12.56 6.23 -6.39
C VAL A 46 -11.32 6.49 -7.23
N ARG A 47 -10.59 5.41 -7.54
CA ARG A 47 -9.41 5.46 -8.40
C ARG A 47 -9.80 5.01 -9.79
N ARG A 48 -9.53 5.84 -10.77
CA ARG A 48 -9.61 5.45 -12.17
C ARG A 48 -8.22 5.07 -12.64
N HIS A 49 -8.08 3.91 -13.26
CA HIS A 49 -6.82 3.60 -13.94
C HIS A 49 -6.80 4.37 -15.27
N PRO A 50 -5.74 5.12 -15.60
CA PRO A 50 -5.72 5.95 -16.81
C PRO A 50 -5.83 5.13 -18.10
N GLU A 51 -5.34 3.89 -18.07
CA GLU A 51 -5.29 3.00 -19.24
C GLU A 51 -6.36 1.91 -19.22
N LEU A 52 -7.10 1.75 -18.12
CA LEU A 52 -8.07 0.67 -17.95
C LEU A 52 -9.39 1.29 -17.51
N GLU A 53 -10.49 0.99 -18.20
CA GLU A 53 -11.81 1.54 -17.92
C GLU A 53 -12.46 1.00 -16.62
N PHE A 54 -11.67 0.46 -15.69
CA PHE A 54 -12.15 0.08 -14.38
C PHE A 54 -11.98 1.22 -13.37
N LEU A 55 -12.96 1.32 -12.48
CA LEU A 55 -12.95 2.19 -11.32
C LEU A 55 -12.75 1.30 -10.09
N VAL A 56 -11.86 1.70 -9.18
CA VAL A 56 -11.65 1.05 -7.89
C VAL A 56 -12.19 1.94 -6.79
N VAL A 57 -13.18 1.47 -6.04
CA VAL A 57 -13.82 2.16 -4.93
C VAL A 57 -13.21 1.70 -3.62
N VAL A 58 -12.73 2.66 -2.83
CA VAL A 58 -11.98 2.41 -1.61
C VAL A 58 -12.63 3.17 -0.45
N CYS A 59 -13.01 2.44 0.60
CA CYS A 59 -13.46 3.08 1.84
C CYS A 59 -12.27 3.63 2.65
N ASN A 60 -12.56 4.57 3.54
CA ASN A 60 -11.58 5.17 4.45
C ASN A 60 -10.70 4.15 5.21
N ARG A 61 -11.27 3.02 5.65
CA ARG A 61 -10.53 1.97 6.37
C ARG A 61 -9.52 1.26 5.47
N CYS A 62 -9.95 0.80 4.30
CA CYS A 62 -9.08 0.10 3.36
C CYS A 62 -8.01 1.03 2.76
N ARG A 63 -8.32 2.32 2.64
CA ARG A 63 -7.35 3.33 2.21
C ARG A 63 -6.13 3.35 3.14
N LEU A 64 -6.34 3.47 4.45
CA LEU A 64 -5.25 3.48 5.43
C LEU A 64 -4.40 2.21 5.35
N LEU A 65 -5.06 1.05 5.27
CA LEU A 65 -4.37 -0.23 5.14
C LEU A 65 -3.53 -0.32 3.85
N MET A 66 -4.03 0.20 2.74
CA MET A 66 -3.27 0.22 1.49
C MET A 66 -2.09 1.18 1.53
N ASP A 67 -2.23 2.32 2.20
CA ASP A 67 -1.14 3.28 2.39
C ASP A 67 -0.02 2.63 3.24
N ASP A 68 -0.36 1.91 4.30
CA ASP A 68 0.59 1.15 5.14
C ASP A 68 1.29 0.04 4.34
N VAL A 69 0.51 -0.76 3.59
CA VAL A 69 1.07 -1.84 2.75
C VAL A 69 1.99 -1.28 1.67
N ALA A 70 1.65 -0.15 1.06
CA ALA A 70 2.49 0.49 0.05
C ALA A 70 3.83 0.96 0.66
N ALA A 71 3.79 1.56 1.85
CA ALA A 71 5.00 2.00 2.55
C ALA A 71 5.92 0.83 2.91
N GLU A 72 5.36 -0.26 3.44
CA GLU A 72 6.14 -1.47 3.75
C GLU A 72 6.71 -2.13 2.49
N LEU A 73 5.95 -2.16 1.40
CA LEU A 73 6.42 -2.68 0.11
C LEU A 73 7.57 -1.84 -0.45
N ASP A 74 7.44 -0.52 -0.45
CA ASP A 74 8.50 0.39 -0.90
C ASP A 74 9.78 0.22 -0.06
N ALA A 75 9.65 0.08 1.26
CA ALA A 75 10.77 -0.18 2.16
C ALA A 75 11.41 -1.55 1.89
N ALA A 76 10.61 -2.60 1.66
CA ALA A 76 11.09 -3.94 1.35
C ALA A 76 11.84 -3.98 0.01
N ILE A 77 11.34 -3.30 -1.02
CA ILE A 77 12.00 -3.18 -2.32
C ILE A 77 13.35 -2.48 -2.16
N ALA A 78 13.40 -1.37 -1.42
CA ALA A 78 14.64 -0.64 -1.17
C ALA A 78 15.69 -1.52 -0.46
N ARG A 79 15.28 -2.29 0.57
CA ARG A 79 16.16 -3.24 1.26
C ARG A 79 16.70 -4.32 0.31
N ALA A 80 15.83 -4.94 -0.48
CA ALA A 80 16.23 -5.99 -1.42
C ALA A 80 17.22 -5.49 -2.48
N ILE A 81 17.07 -4.23 -2.93
CA ILE A 81 18.03 -3.59 -3.84
C ILE A 81 19.37 -3.37 -3.14
N ALA A 82 19.36 -2.84 -1.91
CA ALA A 82 20.58 -2.58 -1.14
C ALA A 82 21.38 -3.87 -0.85
N GLU A 83 20.71 -4.97 -0.48
CA GLU A 83 21.34 -6.28 -0.26
C GLU A 83 21.99 -6.84 -1.52
N ARG A 84 21.37 -6.63 -2.69
CA ARG A 84 21.95 -7.03 -3.98
C ARG A 84 23.16 -6.18 -4.38
N MET A 85 23.17 -4.90 -4.02
CA MET A 85 24.27 -3.98 -4.33
C MET A 85 25.47 -4.12 -3.40
N ASN A 86 25.23 -4.47 -2.13
CA ASN A 86 26.27 -4.72 -1.12
C ASN A 86 26.05 -6.12 -0.53
N PRO A 87 26.45 -7.18 -1.24
CA PRO A 87 26.38 -8.52 -0.68
C PRO A 87 27.19 -8.55 0.62
N PRO A 88 26.68 -9.20 1.68
CA PRO A 88 27.41 -9.31 2.94
C PRO A 88 28.80 -9.88 2.65
N GLN A 89 29.84 -9.14 3.01
CA GLN A 89 31.21 -9.63 2.94
C GLN A 89 31.28 -10.89 3.81
N SER A 90 31.52 -12.03 3.18
CA SER A 90 31.87 -13.25 3.88
C SER A 90 33.02 -12.95 4.82
N THR A 91 32.77 -13.05 6.12
CA THR A 91 33.82 -12.98 7.14
C THR A 91 34.89 -14.01 6.77
N PRO A 92 36.18 -13.65 6.76
CA PRO A 92 37.23 -14.62 6.48
C PRO A 92 37.20 -15.67 7.58
N THR A 93 36.91 -16.92 7.23
CA THR A 93 37.05 -18.06 8.13
C THR A 93 38.47 -18.09 8.65
N GLU A 94 38.65 -17.80 9.94
CA GLU A 94 39.93 -17.82 10.62
C GLU A 94 40.60 -19.18 10.43
N PRO A 95 41.86 -19.25 9.95
CA PRO A 95 42.53 -20.52 9.75
C PRO A 95 42.81 -21.15 11.12
N ARG A 96 42.09 -22.24 11.41
CA ARG A 96 42.23 -23.09 12.59
C ARG A 96 43.70 -23.52 12.73
N ARG A 97 44.43 -22.92 13.68
CA ARG A 97 45.81 -23.31 14.01
C ARG A 97 45.85 -24.80 14.37
N ARG A 98 46.68 -25.58 13.69
CA ARG A 98 47.04 -26.95 14.09
C ARG A 98 47.75 -26.91 15.44
N PRO A 99 47.43 -27.79 16.41
CA PRO A 99 48.30 -28.04 17.55
C PRO A 99 49.57 -28.74 17.05
N THR A 100 50.73 -28.20 17.43
CA THR A 100 52.03 -28.83 17.22
C THR A 100 52.11 -30.06 18.13
N GLU A 101 52.26 -31.25 17.55
CA GLU A 101 52.59 -32.47 18.28
C GLU A 101 54.01 -32.33 18.84
N ALA A 102 54.13 -32.30 20.17
CA ALA A 102 55.39 -32.47 20.88
C ALA A 102 55.37 -33.85 21.53
N THR A 103 55.96 -34.84 20.86
CA THR A 103 56.34 -36.10 21.52
C THR A 103 57.61 -36.65 20.86
N ALA A 104 58.74 -36.51 21.56
CA ALA A 104 59.82 -37.48 21.75
C ALA A 104 61.02 -36.77 22.39
#